data_AF-A0A2J8MEZ9-F1
#
_entry.id   AF-A0A2J8MEZ9-F1
#
_cell.length_a   1.000
_cell.length_b   1.000
_cell.length_c   1.000
_cell.angle_alpha   90.00
_cell.angle_beta   90.00
_cell.angle_gamma   90.00
#
_symmetry.space_group_name_H-M   'P 1'
#
loop_
_entity.id
_entity.type
_entity.pdbx_description
1 polymer ?
#
loop_
_entity_poly.entity_id
_entity_poly.type
_entity_poly.pdbx_seq_one_letter_code
_entity_poly.pdbx_strand_id
1 'polypeptide(L)'
;MSRFPAVAGRAPRRQEEGERSRDLQEERLSAVCIADRGFSQHGMIGVTQPRKVAAISVAQRVAEEMKCTLGSKVGYQVRFDDCSSKETAIKYMTDGCLLKHILGDPNLTKFSVIILDEAHERTLTTDILFGLLKKLFQEKSPNRKEHLKVVVMSATMELAKLSAFFGNCPIFD
;
A
#
# COMPACT_ATOMS: atom_id res chain seq x y z
N MET A 1 15.97 -4.26 -57.93
CA MET A 1 15.25 -5.08 -56.94
C MET A 1 16.19 -5.39 -55.78
N SER A 2 16.32 -4.49 -54.81
CA SER A 2 17.11 -4.71 -53.59
C SER A 2 16.18 -5.08 -52.43
N ARG A 3 16.42 -6.25 -51.82
CA ARG A 3 15.68 -6.78 -50.67
C ARG A 3 16.28 -6.21 -49.38
N PHE A 4 15.46 -5.56 -48.55
CA PHE A 4 15.75 -5.35 -47.14
C PHE A 4 15.31 -6.60 -46.33
N PRO A 5 16.08 -7.08 -45.35
CA PRO A 5 15.59 -8.08 -44.40
C PRO A 5 14.78 -7.41 -43.29
N ALA A 6 13.63 -7.98 -42.96
CA ALA A 6 12.82 -7.59 -41.82
C ALA A 6 13.51 -8.02 -40.51
N VAL A 7 13.71 -7.09 -39.58
CA VAL A 7 14.15 -7.38 -38.21
C VAL A 7 12.92 -7.68 -37.36
N ALA A 8 12.81 -8.93 -36.92
CA ALA A 8 11.77 -9.38 -35.99
C ALA A 8 11.99 -8.76 -34.60
N GLY A 9 11.04 -7.95 -34.13
CA GLY A 9 10.99 -7.51 -32.73
C GLY A 9 10.75 -8.73 -31.82
N ARG A 10 11.64 -8.94 -30.85
CA ARG A 10 11.44 -9.95 -29.80
C ARG A 10 10.26 -9.55 -28.94
N ALA A 11 9.27 -10.44 -28.83
CA ALA A 11 8.24 -10.36 -27.80
C ALA A 11 8.89 -10.46 -26.39
N PRO A 12 8.36 -9.75 -25.38
CA PRO A 12 8.85 -9.87 -24.01
C PRO A 12 8.57 -11.28 -23.47
N ARG A 13 9.47 -11.77 -22.60
CA ARG A 13 9.52 -13.16 -22.11
C ARG A 13 8.36 -13.45 -21.14
N ARG A 14 7.69 -14.59 -21.36
CA ARG A 14 6.58 -15.18 -20.56
C ARG A 14 6.86 -15.46 -19.06
N GLN A 15 8.00 -15.06 -18.50
CA GLN A 15 8.35 -15.35 -17.11
C GLN A 15 7.89 -14.26 -16.12
N GLU A 16 7.70 -13.01 -16.56
CA GLU A 16 7.32 -11.89 -15.67
C GLU A 16 5.84 -11.90 -15.23
N GLU A 17 4.95 -12.58 -15.95
CA GLU A 17 3.51 -12.64 -15.63
C GLU A 17 3.20 -13.56 -14.43
N GLY A 18 4.04 -14.57 -14.19
CA GLY A 18 3.83 -15.58 -13.13
C GLY A 18 4.34 -15.18 -11.73
N GLU A 19 5.29 -14.25 -11.65
CA GLU A 19 5.76 -13.66 -10.37
C GLU A 19 4.78 -12.57 -9.91
N ARG A 20 4.38 -11.65 -10.81
CA ARG A 20 3.31 -10.67 -10.55
C ARG A 20 2.02 -11.30 -10.02
N SER A 21 1.65 -12.46 -10.55
CA SER A 21 0.40 -13.14 -10.16
C SER A 21 0.46 -13.75 -8.75
N ARG A 22 1.66 -14.01 -8.20
CA ARG A 22 1.87 -14.48 -6.83
C ARG A 22 1.99 -13.33 -5.84
N ASP A 23 2.73 -12.27 -6.19
CA ASP A 23 2.85 -11.07 -5.36
C ASP A 23 1.46 -10.44 -5.09
N LEU A 24 0.61 -10.40 -6.12
CA LEU A 24 -0.78 -9.91 -6.02
C LEU A 24 -1.71 -10.79 -5.15
N GLN A 25 -1.39 -12.06 -4.91
CA GLN A 25 -2.17 -12.94 -4.01
C GLN A 25 -1.80 -12.77 -2.54
N GLU A 26 -0.59 -12.28 -2.24
CA GLU A 26 -0.08 -12.08 -0.89
C GLU A 26 -0.50 -10.70 -0.33
N GLU A 27 -0.44 -9.64 -1.16
CA GLU A 27 -0.96 -8.29 -0.84
C GLU A 27 -2.47 -8.28 -0.53
N ARG A 28 -3.20 -9.20 -1.17
CA ARG A 28 -4.65 -9.41 -0.99
C ARG A 28 -5.03 -9.72 0.46
N LEU A 29 -4.22 -10.53 1.15
CA LEU A 29 -4.61 -11.10 2.43
C LEU A 29 -4.43 -10.11 3.58
N SER A 30 -3.40 -9.26 3.54
CA SER A 30 -3.07 -8.41 4.67
C SER A 30 -4.16 -7.38 4.97
N ALA A 31 -4.53 -6.54 3.99
CA ALA A 31 -5.50 -5.47 4.19
C ALA A 31 -6.92 -5.98 4.48
N VAL A 32 -7.36 -7.01 3.75
CA VAL A 32 -8.70 -7.60 3.92
C VAL A 32 -8.80 -8.33 5.26
N CYS A 33 -7.81 -9.15 5.64
CA CYS A 33 -7.84 -9.83 6.94
C CYS A 33 -7.78 -8.83 8.11
N ILE A 34 -7.02 -7.73 7.97
CA ILE A 34 -7.03 -6.65 8.97
C ILE A 34 -8.42 -6.00 9.04
N ALA A 35 -9.08 -5.76 7.91
CA ALA A 35 -10.44 -5.23 7.88
C ALA A 35 -11.45 -6.17 8.56
N ASP A 36 -11.39 -7.47 8.27
CA ASP A 36 -12.28 -8.51 8.82
C ASP A 36 -12.12 -8.66 10.33
N ARG A 37 -10.93 -8.37 10.88
CA ARG A 37 -10.68 -8.31 12.33
C ARG A 37 -11.23 -7.05 13.00
N GLY A 38 -11.94 -6.19 12.27
CA GLY A 38 -12.67 -5.03 12.81
C GLY A 38 -11.86 -3.73 12.85
N PHE A 39 -10.63 -3.70 12.31
CA PHE A 39 -9.81 -2.47 12.35
C PHE A 39 -10.39 -1.35 11.48
N SER A 40 -11.17 -1.70 10.46
CA SER A 40 -11.88 -0.74 9.60
C SER A 40 -13.02 0.01 10.32
N GLN A 41 -13.46 -0.46 11.50
CA GLN A 41 -14.49 0.21 12.31
C GLN A 41 -13.96 1.44 13.05
N HIS A 42 -12.64 1.51 13.26
CA HIS A 42 -11.97 2.59 13.99
C HIS A 42 -11.36 3.66 13.08
N GLY A 43 -11.46 3.47 11.76
CA GLY A 43 -10.85 4.31 10.74
C GLY A 43 -10.52 3.49 9.49
N MET A 44 -10.17 4.16 8.41
CA MET A 44 -9.75 3.52 7.16
C MET A 44 -8.43 2.76 7.33
N ILE A 45 -8.28 1.70 6.57
CA ILE A 45 -7.01 1.02 6.34
C ILE A 45 -6.41 1.62 5.07
N GLY A 46 -5.26 2.28 5.20
CA GLY A 46 -4.51 2.81 4.07
C GLY A 46 -3.40 1.87 3.66
N VAL A 47 -3.32 1.50 2.39
CA VAL A 47 -2.24 0.67 1.84
C VAL A 47 -1.48 1.50 0.82
N THR A 48 -0.17 1.65 0.97
CA THR A 48 0.63 2.36 -0.02
C THR A 48 1.23 1.41 -1.04
N GLN A 49 1.36 1.91 -2.26
CA GLN A 49 1.93 1.21 -3.40
C GLN A 49 2.84 2.19 -4.15
N PRO A 50 4.10 1.84 -4.47
CA PRO A 50 5.05 2.77 -5.07
C PRO A 50 4.60 3.23 -6.47
N ARG A 51 3.80 2.41 -7.16
CA ARG A 51 3.36 2.64 -8.54
C ARG A 51 1.85 2.88 -8.61
N LYS A 52 1.46 3.91 -9.37
CA LYS A 52 0.04 4.23 -9.65
C LYS A 52 -0.72 3.03 -10.21
N VAL A 53 -0.13 2.31 -11.15
CA VAL A 53 -0.78 1.17 -11.80
C VAL A 53 -1.06 0.06 -10.78
N ALA A 54 -0.12 -0.22 -9.88
CA ALA A 54 -0.27 -1.21 -8.82
C ALA A 54 -1.40 -0.81 -7.85
N ALA A 55 -1.40 0.44 -7.36
CA ALA A 55 -2.46 0.94 -6.47
C ALA A 55 -3.88 0.75 -7.06
N ILE A 56 -4.05 1.04 -8.35
CA ILE A 56 -5.34 0.90 -9.04
C ILE A 56 -5.67 -0.57 -9.25
N SER A 57 -4.74 -1.37 -9.78
CA SER A 57 -5.01 -2.77 -10.12
C SER A 57 -5.33 -3.60 -8.89
N VAL A 58 -4.60 -3.38 -7.79
CA VAL A 58 -4.84 -4.08 -6.52
C VAL A 58 -6.19 -3.68 -5.93
N ALA A 59 -6.53 -2.38 -5.91
CA ALA A 59 -7.84 -1.93 -5.43
C ALA A 59 -9.00 -2.53 -6.24
N GLN A 60 -8.87 -2.54 -7.57
CA GLN A 60 -9.88 -3.13 -8.44
C GLN A 60 -10.03 -4.63 -8.15
N ARG A 61 -8.92 -5.36 -8.06
CA ARG A 61 -8.91 -6.78 -7.76
C ARG A 61 -9.56 -7.10 -6.42
N VAL A 62 -9.20 -6.36 -5.38
CA VAL A 62 -9.74 -6.56 -4.03
C VAL A 62 -11.23 -6.18 -3.97
N ALA A 63 -11.67 -5.17 -4.72
CA ALA A 63 -13.08 -4.84 -4.85
C ALA A 63 -13.88 -5.98 -5.49
N GLU A 64 -13.38 -6.58 -6.57
CA GLU A 64 -13.99 -7.74 -7.25
C GLU A 64 -14.12 -8.94 -6.30
N GLU A 65 -13.08 -9.24 -5.54
CA GLU A 65 -13.06 -10.37 -4.61
C GLU A 65 -13.97 -10.16 -3.40
N MET A 66 -14.03 -8.92 -2.89
CA MET A 66 -14.97 -8.52 -1.85
C MET A 66 -16.39 -8.32 -2.37
N LYS A 67 -16.63 -8.55 -3.67
CA LYS A 67 -17.92 -8.39 -4.35
C LYS A 67 -18.54 -7.02 -4.08
N CYS A 68 -17.72 -5.97 -4.14
CA CYS A 68 -18.16 -4.60 -3.96
C CYS A 68 -17.77 -3.73 -5.15
N THR A 69 -18.48 -2.62 -5.33
CA THR A 69 -18.15 -1.65 -6.38
C THR A 69 -16.87 -0.91 -5.99
N LEU A 70 -15.90 -0.80 -6.90
CA LEU A 70 -14.73 0.04 -6.68
C LEU A 70 -15.15 1.49 -6.38
N GLY A 71 -14.57 2.08 -5.34
CA GLY A 71 -14.96 3.38 -4.80
C GLY A 71 -15.98 3.31 -3.66
N SER A 72 -16.61 2.16 -3.41
CA SER A 72 -17.44 1.91 -2.21
C SER A 72 -16.55 1.49 -1.04
N LYS A 73 -16.66 0.24 -0.55
CA LYS A 73 -15.86 -0.31 0.56
C LYS A 73 -14.35 -0.37 0.27
N VAL A 74 -13.98 -0.58 -1.00
CA VAL A 74 -12.60 -0.59 -1.46
C VAL A 74 -12.43 0.53 -2.47
N GLY A 75 -11.38 1.33 -2.33
CA GLY A 75 -11.08 2.43 -3.23
C GLY A 75 -9.59 2.64 -3.43
N TYR A 76 -9.25 3.57 -4.31
CA TYR A 76 -7.87 3.98 -4.50
C TYR A 76 -7.71 5.50 -4.54
N GLN A 77 -6.48 5.97 -4.32
CA GLN A 77 -6.11 7.36 -4.55
C GLN A 77 -4.69 7.48 -5.10
N VAL A 78 -4.58 8.07 -6.27
CA VAL A 78 -3.31 8.34 -6.95
C VAL A 78 -3.26 9.81 -7.36
N ARG A 79 -2.14 10.26 -7.91
CA ARG A 79 -2.02 11.66 -8.32
C ARG A 79 -3.09 11.99 -9.37
N PHE A 80 -3.87 13.03 -9.07
CA PHE A 80 -4.96 13.56 -9.89
C PHE A 80 -6.17 12.63 -10.11
N ASP A 81 -6.26 11.54 -9.35
CA ASP A 81 -7.38 10.60 -9.48
C ASP A 81 -7.68 9.93 -8.12
N ASP A 82 -8.91 10.08 -7.65
CA ASP A 82 -9.37 9.55 -6.37
C ASP A 82 -10.71 8.84 -6.59
N CYS A 83 -10.69 7.50 -6.50
CA CYS A 83 -11.86 6.65 -6.59
C CYS A 83 -12.16 6.08 -5.21
N SER A 84 -12.78 6.90 -4.36
CA SER A 84 -13.18 6.52 -3.02
C SER A 84 -14.40 7.31 -2.55
N SER A 85 -15.01 6.86 -1.47
CA SER A 85 -16.16 7.49 -0.85
C SER A 85 -16.00 7.53 0.67
N LYS A 86 -17.00 8.08 1.37
CA LYS A 86 -17.03 8.06 2.84
C LYS A 86 -17.17 6.65 3.41
N GLU A 87 -17.64 5.70 2.61
CA GLU A 87 -17.84 4.30 2.98
C GLU A 87 -16.58 3.45 2.74
N THR A 88 -15.56 4.01 2.11
CA THR A 88 -14.30 3.31 1.85
C THR A 88 -13.66 2.90 3.17
N ALA A 89 -13.48 1.60 3.34
CA ALA A 89 -12.85 0.97 4.49
C ALA A 89 -11.38 0.65 4.20
N ILE A 90 -11.07 0.28 2.95
CA ILE A 90 -9.71 -0.02 2.48
C ILE A 90 -9.39 0.92 1.32
N LYS A 91 -8.34 1.74 1.48
CA LYS A 91 -7.87 2.67 0.45
C LYS A 91 -6.43 2.33 0.04
N TYR A 92 -6.26 1.91 -1.21
CA TYR A 92 -4.94 1.78 -1.83
C TYR A 92 -4.49 3.13 -2.38
N MET A 93 -3.25 3.53 -2.16
CA MET A 93 -2.79 4.84 -2.63
C MET A 93 -1.31 4.82 -2.96
N THR A 94 -0.84 5.83 -3.69
CA THR A 94 0.61 6.00 -3.82
C THR A 94 1.22 6.59 -2.56
N ASP A 95 2.51 6.34 -2.32
CA ASP A 95 3.28 6.93 -1.22
C ASP A 95 3.12 8.46 -1.16
N GLY A 96 3.19 9.12 -2.32
CA GLY A 96 3.00 10.56 -2.43
C GLY A 96 1.59 11.03 -2.03
N CYS A 97 0.56 10.21 -2.23
CA CYS A 97 -0.79 10.50 -1.74
C CYS A 97 -0.86 10.39 -0.21
N LEU A 98 -0.25 9.35 0.39
CA LEU A 98 -0.19 9.24 1.85
C LEU A 98 0.59 10.42 2.45
N LEU A 99 1.71 10.82 1.86
CA LEU A 99 2.48 11.97 2.31
C LEU A 99 1.61 13.25 2.30
N LYS A 100 0.79 13.43 1.27
CA LYS A 100 -0.17 14.54 1.20
C LYS A 100 -1.25 14.46 2.29
N HIS A 101 -1.71 13.26 2.66
CA HIS A 101 -2.60 13.08 3.81
C HIS A 101 -1.93 13.52 5.11
N ILE A 102 -0.68 13.12 5.36
CA ILE A 102 0.06 13.52 6.57
C ILE A 102 0.24 15.04 6.62
N LEU A 103 0.51 15.69 5.49
CA LEU A 103 0.64 17.15 5.46
C LEU A 103 -0.68 17.88 5.80
N GLY A 104 -1.82 17.32 5.41
CA GLY A 104 -3.14 17.89 5.73
C GLY A 104 -3.69 17.50 7.11
N ASP A 105 -3.35 16.30 7.56
CA ASP A 105 -3.70 15.74 8.86
C ASP A 105 -2.50 14.99 9.43
N PRO A 106 -1.62 15.69 10.19
CA PRO A 106 -0.41 15.08 10.73
C PRO A 106 -0.67 13.89 11.64
N ASN A 107 -1.85 13.78 12.27
CA ASN A 107 -2.20 12.67 13.16
C ASN A 107 -2.88 11.51 12.43
N LEU A 108 -3.05 11.62 11.10
CA LEU A 108 -3.74 10.66 10.24
C LEU A 108 -5.07 10.19 10.82
N THR A 109 -5.84 11.08 11.46
CA THR A 109 -7.02 10.76 12.29
C THR A 109 -8.08 9.91 11.59
N LYS A 110 -8.11 9.93 10.25
CA LYS A 110 -9.01 9.12 9.43
C LYS A 110 -8.60 7.66 9.28
N PHE A 111 -7.35 7.32 9.62
CA PHE A 111 -6.77 5.99 9.42
C PHE A 111 -6.56 5.26 10.75
N SER A 112 -6.99 4.00 10.82
CA SER A 112 -6.69 3.11 11.95
C SER A 112 -5.41 2.32 11.73
N VAL A 113 -5.13 1.97 10.47
CA VAL A 113 -3.96 1.19 10.06
C VAL A 113 -3.36 1.80 8.79
N ILE A 114 -2.04 1.89 8.74
CA ILE A 114 -1.28 2.16 7.52
C ILE A 114 -0.40 0.94 7.22
N ILE A 115 -0.50 0.44 6.00
CA ILE A 115 0.36 -0.60 5.44
C ILE A 115 1.29 0.07 4.43
N LEU A 116 2.59 0.02 4.68
CA LEU A 116 3.61 0.42 3.72
C LEU A 116 4.07 -0.81 2.96
N ASP A 117 3.54 -0.98 1.75
CA ASP A 117 3.85 -2.11 0.90
C ASP A 117 5.10 -1.86 0.05
N GLU A 118 5.70 -2.93 -0.47
CA GLU A 118 6.84 -2.85 -1.39
C GLU A 118 7.98 -1.97 -0.84
N ALA A 119 8.21 -1.99 0.48
CA ALA A 119 9.21 -1.16 1.16
C ALA A 119 10.65 -1.35 0.63
N HIS A 120 10.86 -2.43 -0.12
CA HIS A 120 12.12 -2.76 -0.76
C HIS A 120 12.41 -1.95 -2.03
N GLU A 121 11.43 -1.26 -2.63
CA GLU A 121 11.67 -0.35 -3.76
C GLU A 121 12.50 0.89 -3.36
N ARG A 122 12.76 1.10 -2.04
CA ARG A 122 13.71 2.08 -1.48
C ARG A 122 13.58 3.49 -2.10
N THR A 123 12.35 3.96 -2.25
CA THR A 123 12.12 5.31 -2.78
C THR A 123 12.34 6.36 -1.68
N LEU A 124 12.81 7.56 -2.05
CA LEU A 124 12.94 8.68 -1.11
C LEU A 124 11.63 9.00 -0.38
N THR A 125 10.49 8.85 -1.08
CA THR A 125 9.17 9.11 -0.49
C THR A 125 8.86 8.10 0.61
N THR A 126 9.14 6.82 0.38
CA THR A 126 8.95 5.75 1.35
C THR A 126 9.83 5.96 2.59
N ASP A 127 11.08 6.38 2.42
CA ASP A 127 11.98 6.69 3.55
C ASP A 127 11.49 7.87 4.39
N ILE A 128 10.98 8.94 3.75
CA ILE A 128 10.34 10.06 4.44
C ILE A 128 9.11 9.58 5.21
N LEU A 129 8.29 8.72 4.60
CA LEU A 129 7.12 8.13 5.26
C LEU A 129 7.52 7.31 6.49
N PHE A 130 8.59 6.51 6.43
CA PHE A 130 9.09 5.78 7.60
C PHE A 130 9.45 6.72 8.75
N GLY A 131 10.16 7.81 8.47
CA GLY A 131 10.52 8.81 9.49
C GLY A 131 9.28 9.46 10.13
N LEU A 132 8.31 9.86 9.30
CA LEU A 132 7.07 10.48 9.78
C LEU A 132 6.20 9.50 10.58
N LEU A 133 5.99 8.28 10.06
CA LEU A 133 5.19 7.27 10.74
C LEU A 133 5.84 6.78 12.03
N LYS A 134 7.18 6.67 12.08
CA LYS A 134 7.89 6.36 13.32
C LYS A 134 7.60 7.39 14.41
N LYS A 135 7.64 8.68 14.06
CA LYS A 135 7.30 9.75 15.00
C LYS A 135 5.85 9.63 15.48
N LEU A 136 4.90 9.41 14.57
CA LEU A 136 3.48 9.26 14.90
C LEU A 136 3.16 8.02 15.72
N PHE A 137 3.89 6.93 15.50
CA PHE A 137 3.77 5.71 16.30
C PHE A 137 4.29 5.90 17.73
N GLN A 138 5.38 6.66 17.90
CA GLN A 138 5.98 6.94 19.20
C GLN A 138 5.20 8.00 20.00
N GLU A 139 4.62 8.99 19.31
CA GLU A 139 3.82 10.04 19.91
C GLU A 139 2.39 9.54 20.13
N LYS A 140 2.04 9.23 21.39
CA LYS A 140 0.65 8.89 21.74
C LYS A 140 -0.26 10.07 21.43
N SER A 141 -1.04 9.98 20.34
CA SER A 141 -1.97 11.05 19.97
C SER A 141 -3.10 11.15 21.00
N PRO A 142 -3.25 12.27 21.72
CA PRO A 142 -4.20 12.41 22.83
C PRO A 142 -5.67 12.35 22.38
N ASN A 143 -5.94 12.55 21.08
CA ASN A 143 -7.28 12.62 20.51
C ASN A 143 -7.74 11.32 19.84
N ARG A 144 -7.00 10.22 19.99
CA ARG A 144 -7.33 8.92 19.40
C ARG A 144 -7.83 7.94 20.46
N LYS A 145 -8.97 7.30 20.19
CA LYS A 145 -9.45 6.16 20.98
C LYS A 145 -8.51 4.95 20.88
N GLU A 146 -7.95 4.71 19.69
CA GLU A 146 -6.96 3.67 19.45
C GLU A 146 -5.72 4.22 18.75
N HIS A 147 -4.55 3.70 19.13
CA HIS A 147 -3.28 4.02 18.51
C HIS A 147 -3.27 3.64 17.03
N LEU A 148 -2.64 4.48 16.21
CA LEU A 148 -2.34 4.16 14.82
C LEU A 148 -1.44 2.93 14.77
N LYS A 149 -1.81 1.96 13.94
CA LYS A 149 -0.99 0.77 13.70
C LYS A 149 -0.31 0.91 12.35
N VAL A 150 0.96 0.54 12.30
CA VAL A 150 1.78 0.60 11.08
C VAL A 150 2.26 -0.82 10.78
N VAL A 151 2.03 -1.27 9.57
CA VAL A 151 2.53 -2.55 9.02
C VAL A 151 3.46 -2.21 7.89
N VAL A 152 4.62 -2.85 7.83
CA VAL A 152 5.59 -2.68 6.73
C VAL A 152 5.76 -4.03 6.06
N MET A 153 5.50 -4.08 4.76
CA MET A 153 5.63 -5.27 3.93
C MET A 153 6.82 -5.10 2.97
N SER A 154 7.66 -6.13 2.86
CA SER A 154 8.90 -6.10 2.08
C SER A 154 9.25 -7.51 1.61
N ALA A 155 9.58 -7.65 0.33
CA ALA A 155 10.07 -8.90 -0.25
C ALA A 155 11.56 -9.21 0.05
N THR A 156 12.29 -8.31 0.73
CA THR A 156 13.75 -8.44 0.93
C THR A 156 14.15 -8.69 2.38
N MET A 157 15.31 -9.34 2.55
CA MET A 157 15.91 -9.77 3.82
C MET A 157 16.34 -8.66 4.80
N GLU A 158 16.17 -7.37 4.46
CA GLU A 158 16.58 -6.27 5.36
C GLU A 158 15.55 -5.93 6.45
N LEU A 159 14.60 -6.84 6.73
CA LEU A 159 13.58 -6.71 7.78
C LEU A 159 14.18 -6.41 9.16
N ALA A 160 15.36 -6.96 9.48
CA ALA A 160 16.04 -6.69 10.75
C ALA A 160 16.40 -5.20 10.94
N LYS A 161 16.80 -4.50 9.86
CA LYS A 161 17.09 -3.07 9.90
C LYS A 161 15.83 -2.25 10.09
N LEU A 162 14.74 -2.62 9.40
CA LEU A 162 13.43 -1.99 9.56
C LEU A 162 12.88 -2.20 10.98
N SER A 163 12.97 -3.41 11.51
CA SER A 163 12.59 -3.72 12.89
C SER A 163 13.35 -2.85 13.89
N ALA A 164 14.68 -2.79 13.78
CA ALA A 164 15.51 -1.95 14.64
C ALA A 164 15.13 -0.46 14.51
N PHE A 165 14.88 0.01 13.28
CA PHE A 165 14.45 1.39 13.03
C PHE A 165 13.12 1.72 13.74
N PHE A 166 12.15 0.81 13.74
CA PHE A 166 10.85 0.94 14.42
C PHE A 166 10.86 0.50 15.90
N GLY A 167 12.04 0.40 16.52
CA GLY A 167 12.16 0.10 17.96
C GLY A 167 12.09 -1.40 18.29
N ASN A 168 12.72 -2.23 17.46
CA ASN A 168 12.72 -3.70 17.56
C ASN A 168 11.31 -4.29 17.47
N CYS A 169 10.51 -3.82 16.51
CA CYS A 169 9.16 -4.35 16.33
C CYS A 169 9.19 -5.83 15.87
N PRO A 170 8.15 -6.62 16.17
CA PRO A 170 8.08 -8.01 15.73
C PRO A 170 8.19 -8.15 14.20
N ILE A 171 8.84 -9.22 13.76
CA ILE A 171 8.93 -9.64 12.36
C ILE A 171 8.14 -10.94 12.23
N PHE A 172 7.40 -11.08 11.13
CA PHE A 172 6.60 -12.27 10.82
C PHE A 172 6.99 -12.75 9.42
N ASP A 173 7.14 -14.07 9.27
CA ASP A 173 7.38 -14.77 8.01
C ASP A 173 6.08 -15.43 7.50
#